data_AF-A0AB38X0R4-F1
#
_entry.id   AF-A0AB38X0R4-F1
#
_cell.length_a   1.000
_cell.length_b   1.000
_cell.length_c   1.000
_cell.angle_alpha   90.00
_cell.angle_beta   90.00
_cell.angle_gamma   90.00
#
_symmetry.space_group_name_H-M   'P 1'
#
loop_
_entity.id
_entity.type
_entity.pdbx_description
1 polymer ?
#
loop_
_entity_poly.entity_id
_entity_poly.type
_entity_poly.pdbx_seq_one_letter_code
_entity_poly.pdbx_strand_id
1 'polypeptide(L)'
;MIDNPEPPVSHAILADALELFREIVAVNEVGGRNFVSFRQGVLDGEEGYKARNHAIARRRMGSESWTSSDVGSGKILTAMVQAITVPGNNLLTIDDRNGPDTRAQFPLEKALGERRTAEMEGFFLALYAEANTAADANLFSVAVDLFGRNYPLIGYFFFLKNIDRFTPLRPRGLQAGLTELGIDYPLVQKCSWENYAGFLRIVHGLRPMLEEALDDPRLRLIDAHSFLWVLGSWSRGNRAEGTSKNGPISSYGPAEMAAYEIAGNILSTVSGANGQIVERRVKPKSTSMGRQELEAHVAELIHAQKGLCALTGLPLDLPPAIADSDMKASPDRIDSDLGYEKGNIQVVCWFANRWKGDDSDANFRRLLSRFGAGPAH
;
A
#
# COMPACT_ATOMS: atom_id res chain seq x y z
N MET A 1 14.68 -19.90 14.02
CA MET A 1 13.57 -20.59 14.68
C MET A 1 13.34 -19.92 16.03
N ILE A 2 12.38 -19.00 16.10
CA ILE A 2 11.76 -18.62 17.38
C ILE A 2 10.45 -19.39 17.36
N ASP A 3 10.55 -20.70 17.49
CA ASP A 3 9.39 -21.57 17.36
C ASP A 3 8.78 -21.71 18.75
N ASN A 4 7.54 -21.25 18.89
CA ASN A 4 6.70 -21.37 20.07
C ASN A 4 7.25 -20.69 21.36
N PRO A 5 7.47 -19.36 21.34
CA PRO A 5 7.88 -18.63 22.54
C PRO A 5 6.80 -18.70 23.63
N GLU A 6 7.24 -18.73 24.89
CA GLU A 6 6.34 -18.65 26.04
C GLU A 6 5.49 -17.37 26.00
N PRO A 7 4.23 -17.41 26.49
CA PRO A 7 3.40 -16.23 26.63
C PRO A 7 4.13 -15.16 27.45
N PRO A 8 4.35 -13.94 26.90
CA PRO A 8 5.14 -12.92 27.59
C PRO A 8 4.36 -12.24 28.73
N VAL A 9 3.04 -12.44 28.77
CA VAL A 9 2.13 -11.92 29.80
C VAL A 9 1.02 -12.95 30.09
N SER A 10 0.25 -12.74 31.16
CA SER A 10 -0.95 -13.53 31.44
C SER A 10 -2.10 -13.13 30.52
N HIS A 11 -3.08 -14.02 30.34
CA HIS A 11 -4.31 -13.70 29.61
C HIS A 11 -5.09 -12.52 30.21
N ALA A 12 -5.03 -12.34 31.54
CA ALA A 12 -5.66 -11.21 32.22
C ALA A 12 -5.01 -9.87 31.83
N ILE A 13 -3.67 -9.79 31.86
CA ILE A 13 -2.93 -8.60 31.42
C ILE A 13 -3.22 -8.30 29.95
N LEU A 14 -3.28 -9.34 29.10
CA LEU A 14 -3.60 -9.15 27.69
C LEU A 14 -5.03 -8.63 27.49
N ALA A 15 -6.00 -9.12 28.26
CA ALA A 15 -7.38 -8.65 28.19
C ALA A 15 -7.49 -7.16 28.54
N ASP A 16 -6.88 -6.73 29.64
CA ASP A 16 -6.85 -5.31 30.05
C ASP A 16 -6.19 -4.44 28.97
N ALA A 17 -5.08 -4.91 28.40
CA ALA A 17 -4.39 -4.18 27.33
C ALA A 17 -5.19 -4.14 26.03
N LEU A 18 -5.97 -5.18 25.72
CA LEU A 18 -6.89 -5.20 24.57
C LEU A 18 -8.04 -4.21 24.75
N GLU A 19 -8.55 -4.03 25.96
CA GLU A 19 -9.54 -2.99 26.26
C GLU A 19 -8.96 -1.60 26.00
N LEU A 20 -7.79 -1.30 26.57
CA LEU A 20 -7.09 -0.04 26.32
C LEU A 20 -6.79 0.18 24.83
N PHE A 21 -6.36 -0.86 24.13
CA PHE A 21 -6.12 -0.79 22.69
C PHE A 21 -7.41 -0.42 21.92
N ARG A 22 -8.55 -1.05 22.25
CA ARG A 22 -9.83 -0.76 21.61
C ARG A 22 -10.29 0.66 21.88
N GLU A 23 -10.09 1.17 23.10
CA GLU A 23 -10.37 2.56 23.45
C GLU A 23 -9.55 3.55 22.62
N ILE A 24 -8.23 3.32 22.53
CA ILE A 24 -7.33 4.14 21.74
C ILE A 24 -7.76 4.14 20.26
N VAL A 25 -8.07 2.97 19.69
CA VAL A 25 -8.51 2.86 18.29
C VAL A 25 -9.83 3.61 18.08
N ALA A 26 -10.81 3.44 18.98
CA ALA A 26 -12.11 4.10 18.87
C ALA A 26 -12.00 5.64 18.89
N VAL A 27 -11.10 6.20 19.70
CA VAL A 27 -10.85 7.66 19.75
C VAL A 27 -10.25 8.20 18.44
N ASN A 28 -9.45 7.39 17.75
CA ASN A 28 -8.80 7.79 16.50
C ASN A 28 -9.63 7.42 15.26
N GLU A 29 -10.69 6.63 15.41
CA GLU A 29 -11.57 6.22 14.32
C GLU A 29 -12.60 7.31 13.98
N VAL A 30 -12.71 7.66 12.70
CA VAL A 30 -13.71 8.62 12.23
C VAL A 30 -15.12 8.04 12.46
N GLY A 31 -15.88 8.71 13.33
CA GLY A 31 -17.22 8.29 13.73
C GLY A 31 -17.25 7.33 14.92
N GLY A 32 -16.14 7.10 15.62
CA GLY A 32 -16.10 6.34 16.87
C GLY A 32 -16.50 4.87 16.74
N ARG A 33 -16.26 4.25 15.57
CA ARG A 33 -16.58 2.83 15.37
C ARG A 33 -15.64 1.95 16.21
N ASN A 34 -16.16 0.82 16.64
CA ASN A 34 -15.39 -0.17 17.38
C ASN A 34 -14.36 -0.86 16.47
N PHE A 35 -13.24 -1.25 17.07
CA PHE A 35 -12.26 -2.12 16.43
C PHE A 35 -12.90 -3.46 16.00
N VAL A 36 -12.63 -3.86 14.75
CA VAL A 36 -13.06 -5.14 14.18
C VAL A 36 -11.87 -6.04 13.86
N SER A 37 -10.89 -5.50 13.12
CA SER A 37 -9.65 -6.21 12.76
C SER A 37 -8.57 -5.21 12.36
N PHE A 38 -7.32 -5.67 12.26
CA PHE A 38 -6.18 -4.88 11.76
C PHE A 38 -6.28 -4.49 10.27
N ARG A 39 -7.28 -4.99 9.55
CA ARG A 39 -7.46 -4.80 8.09
C ARG A 39 -8.66 -3.91 7.76
N GLN A 40 -9.19 -3.21 8.75
CA GLN A 40 -10.34 -2.32 8.59
C GLN A 40 -10.14 -1.04 9.42
N GLY A 41 -10.91 -0.01 9.07
CA GLY A 41 -10.94 1.26 9.81
C GLY A 41 -9.60 2.00 9.79
N VAL A 42 -9.40 2.84 10.81
CA VAL A 42 -8.22 3.69 10.99
C VAL A 42 -6.94 2.87 11.08
N LEU A 43 -6.99 1.65 11.63
CA LEU A 43 -5.82 0.78 11.73
C LEU A 43 -5.27 0.34 10.37
N ASP A 44 -6.11 -0.01 9.40
CA ASP A 44 -5.59 -0.41 8.07
C ASP A 44 -4.92 0.77 7.34
N GLY A 45 -5.46 1.97 7.54
CA GLY A 45 -4.86 3.21 7.05
C GLY A 45 -3.49 3.46 7.70
N GLU A 46 -3.49 3.56 9.04
CA GLU A 46 -2.35 4.03 9.84
C GLU A 46 -1.29 2.96 10.14
N GLU A 47 -1.65 1.67 10.11
CA GLU A 47 -0.74 0.57 10.42
C GLU A 47 -0.53 -0.39 9.24
N GLY A 48 -1.54 -0.55 8.37
CA GLY A 48 -1.48 -1.43 7.19
C GLY A 48 -0.40 -1.04 6.17
N TYR A 49 0.06 0.21 6.19
CA TYR A 49 1.14 0.68 5.29
C TYR A 49 2.44 -0.12 5.47
N LYS A 50 2.71 -0.69 6.66
CA LYS A 50 3.95 -1.42 6.93
C LYS A 50 4.12 -2.63 6.01
N ALA A 51 3.04 -3.42 5.86
CA ALA A 51 3.02 -4.58 4.97
C ALA A 51 3.03 -4.17 3.49
N ARG A 52 2.33 -3.09 3.11
CA ARG A 52 2.36 -2.53 1.75
C ARG A 52 3.77 -2.08 1.37
N ASN A 53 4.43 -1.32 2.26
CA ASN A 53 5.79 -0.82 2.06
C ASN A 53 6.80 -1.96 1.97
N HIS A 54 6.66 -2.99 2.80
CA HIS A 54 7.49 -4.20 2.68
C HIS A 54 7.39 -4.81 1.28
N ALA A 55 6.17 -5.04 0.78
CA ALA A 55 5.96 -5.63 -0.55
C ALA A 55 6.55 -4.76 -1.68
N ILE A 56 6.38 -3.44 -1.60
CA ILE A 56 6.93 -2.49 -2.59
C ILE A 56 8.47 -2.49 -2.53
N ALA A 57 9.05 -2.38 -1.34
CA ALA A 57 10.50 -2.37 -1.13
C ALA A 57 11.14 -3.67 -1.65
N ARG A 58 10.54 -4.84 -1.37
CA ARG A 58 11.02 -6.12 -1.87
C ARG A 58 11.02 -6.21 -3.39
N ARG A 59 9.96 -5.72 -4.03
CA ARG A 59 9.88 -5.65 -5.50
C ARG A 59 10.97 -4.75 -6.08
N ARG A 60 11.21 -3.59 -5.46
CA ARG A 60 12.24 -2.63 -5.91
C ARG A 60 13.66 -3.16 -5.75
N MET A 61 13.92 -3.91 -4.70
CA MET A 61 15.25 -4.51 -4.49
C MET A 61 15.59 -5.57 -5.55
N GLY A 62 14.60 -6.40 -5.92
CA GLY A 62 14.82 -7.51 -6.84
C GLY A 62 15.97 -8.42 -6.37
N SER A 63 16.09 -8.65 -5.06
CA SER A 63 17.29 -9.26 -4.46
C SER A 63 17.57 -10.69 -4.91
N GLU A 64 16.56 -11.37 -5.45
CA GLU A 64 16.66 -12.71 -6.05
C GLU A 64 17.58 -12.74 -7.29
N SER A 65 17.82 -11.59 -7.92
CA SER A 65 18.71 -11.46 -9.08
C SER A 65 20.15 -11.08 -8.73
N TRP A 66 20.45 -10.87 -7.44
CA TRP A 66 21.79 -10.42 -7.02
C TRP A 66 22.79 -11.57 -7.01
N THR A 67 24.02 -11.25 -7.40
CA THR A 67 25.13 -12.19 -7.51
C THR A 67 26.38 -11.64 -6.83
N SER A 68 27.36 -12.50 -6.56
CA SER A 68 28.66 -12.06 -6.03
C SER A 68 29.40 -11.09 -6.97
N SER A 69 29.17 -11.17 -8.28
CA SER A 69 29.71 -10.22 -9.26
C SER A 69 29.10 -8.82 -9.18
N ASP A 70 27.94 -8.66 -8.54
CA ASP A 70 27.32 -7.35 -8.34
C ASP A 70 27.98 -6.56 -7.18
N VAL A 71 28.78 -7.22 -6.33
CA VAL A 71 29.44 -6.57 -5.19
C VAL A 71 30.54 -5.63 -5.66
N GLY A 72 30.50 -4.38 -5.19
CA GLY A 72 31.41 -3.31 -5.60
C GLY A 72 30.93 -2.52 -6.82
N SER A 73 29.81 -2.92 -7.44
CA SER A 73 29.27 -2.23 -8.62
C SER A 73 28.38 -1.03 -8.28
N GLY A 74 27.84 -0.96 -7.05
CA GLY A 74 26.83 0.03 -6.64
C GLY A 74 25.39 -0.37 -6.98
N LYS A 75 25.17 -1.46 -7.72
CA LYS A 75 23.84 -1.96 -8.08
C LYS A 75 23.00 -2.32 -6.85
N ILE A 76 23.58 -3.02 -5.87
CA ILE A 76 22.88 -3.49 -4.68
C ILE A 76 22.55 -2.30 -3.77
N LEU A 77 23.48 -1.36 -3.56
CA LEU A 77 23.18 -0.17 -2.75
C LEU A 77 22.13 0.73 -3.40
N THR A 78 22.18 0.90 -4.71
CA THR A 78 21.16 1.69 -5.43
C THR A 78 19.76 1.09 -5.20
N ALA A 79 19.64 -0.23 -5.31
CA ALA A 79 18.40 -0.94 -5.05
C ALA A 79 17.94 -0.82 -3.58
N MET A 80 18.88 -0.85 -2.62
CA MET A 80 18.58 -0.63 -1.20
C MET A 80 18.13 0.81 -0.90
N VAL A 81 18.75 1.83 -1.53
CA VAL A 81 18.28 3.23 -1.43
C VAL A 81 16.83 3.34 -1.91
N GLN A 82 16.49 2.68 -3.02
CA GLN A 82 15.11 2.69 -3.55
C GLN A 82 14.09 1.97 -2.64
N ALA A 83 14.54 0.96 -1.88
CA ALA A 83 13.73 0.27 -0.88
C ALA A 83 13.56 1.03 0.43
N ILE A 84 14.53 1.87 0.81
CA ILE A 84 14.40 2.78 1.94
C ILE A 84 13.46 3.94 1.57
N THR A 85 13.65 4.52 0.39
CA THR A 85 12.94 5.71 -0.11
C THR A 85 11.60 5.38 -0.79
N VAL A 86 10.96 4.28 -0.39
CA VAL A 86 9.55 4.04 -0.74
C VAL A 86 8.73 5.24 -0.24
N PRO A 87 7.92 5.89 -1.10
CA PRO A 87 7.05 6.96 -0.66
C PRO A 87 6.21 6.53 0.54
N GLY A 88 5.93 7.43 1.48
CA GLY A 88 5.13 7.11 2.67
C GLY A 88 5.81 6.13 3.63
N ASN A 89 7.12 5.91 3.53
CA ASN A 89 7.86 5.08 4.47
C ASN A 89 8.06 5.75 5.83
N ASN A 90 7.03 5.66 6.67
CA ASN A 90 7.05 6.17 8.04
C ASN A 90 7.81 5.28 9.03
N LEU A 91 8.38 4.14 8.58
CA LEU A 91 9.24 3.30 9.42
C LEU A 91 10.64 3.89 9.57
N LEU A 92 11.07 4.75 8.65
CA LEU A 92 12.38 5.40 8.63
C LEU A 92 12.25 6.92 8.52
N THR A 93 13.31 7.66 8.88
CA THR A 93 13.40 9.09 8.58
C THR A 93 14.04 9.21 7.20
N ILE A 94 13.28 9.61 6.18
CA ILE A 94 13.76 9.68 4.79
C ILE A 94 13.82 11.10 4.23
N ASP A 95 13.33 12.08 4.98
CA ASP A 95 13.27 13.50 4.63
C ASP A 95 14.38 14.34 5.28
N ASP A 96 14.57 15.56 4.77
CA ASP A 96 15.66 16.46 5.18
C ASP A 96 15.33 17.32 6.41
N ARG A 97 14.25 17.03 7.16
CA ARG A 97 13.78 17.92 8.26
C ARG A 97 14.83 18.20 9.32
N ASN A 98 15.74 17.26 9.56
CA ASN A 98 16.83 17.40 10.55
C ASN A 98 18.22 17.46 9.91
N GLY A 99 18.30 17.76 8.61
CA GLY A 99 19.53 17.74 7.83
C GLY A 99 19.68 16.48 6.97
N PRO A 100 20.40 16.57 5.84
CA PRO A 100 20.47 15.49 4.84
C PRO A 100 21.20 14.24 5.34
N ASP A 101 22.06 14.37 6.34
CA ASP A 101 22.83 13.29 6.98
C ASP A 101 22.01 12.47 7.98
N THR A 102 20.85 12.97 8.40
CA THR A 102 19.93 12.27 9.29
C THR A 102 19.00 11.28 8.58
N ARG A 103 19.02 11.29 7.25
CA ARG A 103 18.22 10.38 6.42
C ARG A 103 18.72 8.94 6.52
N ALA A 104 17.81 8.00 6.58
CA ALA A 104 18.09 6.58 6.69
C ALA A 104 18.93 6.04 5.52
N GLN A 105 18.75 6.60 4.31
CA GLN A 105 19.51 6.23 3.12
C GLN A 105 20.87 6.93 3.01
N PHE A 106 21.16 7.95 3.83
CA PHE A 106 22.37 8.76 3.69
C PHE A 106 23.67 7.95 3.73
N PRO A 107 23.87 6.95 4.63
CA PRO A 107 25.09 6.15 4.62
C PRO A 107 25.32 5.40 3.30
N LEU A 108 24.24 4.95 2.64
CA LEU A 108 24.29 4.23 1.37
C LEU A 108 24.59 5.20 0.21
N GLU A 109 23.94 6.36 0.19
CA GLU A 109 24.19 7.42 -0.80
C GLU A 109 25.64 7.92 -0.71
N LYS A 110 26.17 8.09 0.50
CA LYS A 110 27.57 8.45 0.74
C LYS A 110 28.52 7.39 0.18
N ALA A 111 28.27 6.12 0.48
CA ALA A 111 29.09 5.01 -0.04
C ALA A 111 29.06 4.93 -1.58
N LEU A 112 27.90 5.19 -2.20
CA LEU A 112 27.74 5.30 -3.66
C LEU A 112 28.57 6.46 -4.23
N GLY A 113 28.47 7.66 -3.63
CA GLY A 113 29.20 8.85 -4.07
C GLY A 113 30.72 8.70 -3.94
N GLU A 114 31.19 8.04 -2.88
CA GLU A 114 32.61 7.76 -2.64
C GLU A 114 33.13 6.52 -3.39
N ARG A 115 32.25 5.78 -4.08
CA ARG A 115 32.54 4.49 -4.73
C ARG A 115 33.13 3.44 -3.78
N ARG A 116 32.71 3.47 -2.50
CA ARG A 116 33.10 2.53 -1.44
C ARG A 116 31.93 1.59 -1.12
N THR A 117 31.45 0.87 -2.13
CA THR A 117 30.19 0.13 -2.02
C THR A 117 30.38 -1.32 -1.57
N ALA A 118 31.54 -1.93 -1.86
CA ALA A 118 31.76 -3.36 -1.77
C ALA A 118 31.40 -3.98 -0.41
N GLU A 119 31.76 -3.32 0.70
CA GLU A 119 31.51 -3.84 2.05
C GLU A 119 30.00 -3.91 2.37
N MET A 120 29.28 -2.82 2.12
CA MET A 120 27.83 -2.76 2.33
C MET A 120 27.08 -3.68 1.35
N GLU A 121 27.52 -3.77 0.10
CA GLU A 121 26.91 -4.67 -0.90
C GLU A 121 27.12 -6.14 -0.54
N GLY A 122 28.31 -6.50 -0.05
CA GLY A 122 28.59 -7.83 0.47
C GLY A 122 27.69 -8.18 1.66
N PHE A 123 27.48 -7.24 2.58
CA PHE A 123 26.53 -7.40 3.68
C PHE A 123 25.10 -7.66 3.18
N PHE A 124 24.58 -6.83 2.27
CA PHE A 124 23.21 -7.01 1.77
C PHE A 124 23.05 -8.29 0.95
N LEU A 125 24.04 -8.66 0.13
CA LEU A 125 24.03 -9.94 -0.56
C LEU A 125 23.95 -11.10 0.44
N ALA A 126 24.75 -11.08 1.51
CA ALA A 126 24.71 -12.11 2.55
C ALA A 126 23.40 -12.11 3.36
N LEU A 127 22.82 -10.93 3.62
CA LEU A 127 21.57 -10.80 4.38
C LEU A 127 20.37 -11.40 3.64
N TYR A 128 20.31 -11.21 2.32
CA TYR A 128 19.19 -11.63 1.47
C TYR A 128 19.47 -12.85 0.59
N ALA A 129 20.66 -13.44 0.69
CA ALA A 129 20.94 -14.77 0.15
C ALA A 129 20.08 -15.84 0.86
N GLU A 130 19.86 -16.96 0.18
CA GLU A 130 18.99 -18.07 0.61
C GLU A 130 19.12 -18.44 2.10
N ALA A 131 17.99 -18.87 2.69
CA ALA A 131 17.62 -18.81 4.10
C ALA A 131 18.53 -19.58 5.09
N ASN A 132 19.77 -19.15 5.31
CA ASN A 132 20.54 -19.56 6.46
C ASN A 132 20.19 -18.69 7.68
N THR A 133 19.19 -19.11 8.45
CA THR A 133 18.75 -18.43 9.67
C THR A 133 19.77 -18.43 10.80
N ALA A 134 20.80 -19.28 10.74
CA ALA A 134 21.82 -19.39 11.78
C ALA A 134 22.81 -18.21 11.79
N ALA A 135 22.80 -17.37 10.74
CA ALA A 135 23.71 -16.23 10.61
C ALA A 135 23.13 -14.89 11.09
N ASP A 136 21.87 -14.83 11.51
CA ASP A 136 21.16 -13.57 11.78
C ASP A 136 21.87 -12.72 12.86
N ALA A 137 22.40 -13.36 13.90
CA ALA A 137 23.16 -12.69 14.97
C ALA A 137 24.43 -12.00 14.45
N ASN A 138 25.22 -12.75 13.66
CA ASN A 138 26.45 -12.24 13.07
C ASN A 138 26.17 -11.11 12.08
N LEU A 139 25.17 -11.29 11.21
CA LEU A 139 24.75 -10.26 10.25
C LEU A 139 24.27 -8.99 10.97
N PHE A 140 23.56 -9.12 12.09
CA PHE A 140 23.16 -7.95 12.86
C PHE A 140 24.36 -7.20 13.43
N SER A 141 25.36 -7.91 13.97
CA SER A 141 26.62 -7.30 14.44
C SER A 141 27.35 -6.57 13.31
N VAL A 142 27.48 -7.19 12.13
CA VAL A 142 28.06 -6.56 10.94
C VAL A 142 27.25 -5.30 10.55
N ALA A 143 25.92 -5.35 10.64
CA ALA A 143 25.08 -4.17 10.36
C ALA A 143 25.34 -3.03 11.37
N VAL A 144 25.59 -3.34 12.65
CA VAL A 144 25.96 -2.34 13.65
C VAL A 144 27.32 -1.71 13.33
N ASP A 145 28.28 -2.50 12.86
CA ASP A 145 29.59 -1.98 12.46
C ASP A 145 29.50 -1.06 11.23
N LEU A 146 28.65 -1.41 10.26
CA LEU A 146 28.47 -0.64 9.01
C LEU A 146 27.60 0.61 9.17
N PHE A 147 26.50 0.52 9.92
CA PHE A 147 25.46 1.54 9.98
C PHE A 147 25.34 2.22 11.35
N GLY A 148 26.20 1.83 12.30
CA GLY A 148 26.15 2.26 13.68
C GLY A 148 24.98 1.63 14.45
N ARG A 149 24.84 2.03 15.72
CA ARG A 149 23.78 1.58 16.62
C ARG A 149 22.42 2.21 16.26
N ASN A 150 21.84 1.77 15.15
CA ASN A 150 20.62 2.34 14.56
C ASN A 150 19.51 1.27 14.41
N TYR A 151 18.71 1.11 15.47
CA TYR A 151 17.61 0.14 15.47
C TYR A 151 16.59 0.33 14.35
N PRO A 152 16.08 1.54 14.08
CA PRO A 152 15.14 1.75 12.99
C PRO A 152 15.66 1.24 11.65
N LEU A 153 16.92 1.56 11.31
CA LEU A 153 17.51 1.18 10.03
C LEU A 153 17.82 -0.32 9.95
N ILE A 154 18.53 -0.86 10.94
CA ILE A 154 18.93 -2.27 10.94
C ILE A 154 17.69 -3.17 11.04
N GLY A 155 16.75 -2.85 11.94
CA GLY A 155 15.49 -3.58 12.06
C GLY A 155 14.67 -3.56 10.78
N TYR A 156 14.71 -2.47 10.01
CA TYR A 156 14.06 -2.40 8.69
C TYR A 156 14.70 -3.37 7.68
N PHE A 157 16.03 -3.53 7.66
CA PHE A 157 16.68 -4.51 6.77
C PHE A 157 16.26 -5.94 7.08
N PHE A 158 16.19 -6.30 8.37
CA PHE A 158 15.70 -7.63 8.77
C PHE A 158 14.20 -7.81 8.54
N PHE A 159 13.40 -6.76 8.74
CA PHE A 159 11.98 -6.76 8.38
C PHE A 159 11.78 -7.06 6.90
N LEU A 160 12.57 -6.47 6.00
CA LEU A 160 12.57 -6.80 4.58
C LEU A 160 13.03 -8.24 4.32
N LYS A 161 13.96 -8.78 5.11
CA LYS A 161 14.44 -10.16 4.91
C LYS A 161 13.31 -11.17 5.03
N ASN A 162 12.47 -11.03 6.04
CA ASN A 162 11.33 -11.92 6.25
C ASN A 162 10.31 -11.27 7.22
N ILE A 163 9.19 -10.80 6.67
CA ILE A 163 8.11 -10.14 7.43
C ILE A 163 7.43 -11.03 8.48
N ASP A 164 7.49 -12.36 8.32
CA ASP A 164 6.89 -13.31 9.25
C ASP A 164 7.84 -13.69 10.40
N ARG A 165 9.11 -13.28 10.32
CA ARG A 165 10.14 -13.54 11.34
C ARG A 165 10.59 -12.28 12.06
N PHE A 166 10.64 -11.15 11.36
CA PHE A 166 11.18 -9.89 11.84
C PHE A 166 10.14 -8.78 11.75
N THR A 167 10.22 -7.83 12.67
CA THR A 167 9.41 -6.60 12.65
C THR A 167 10.30 -5.37 12.69
N PRO A 168 9.82 -4.21 12.20
CA PRO A 168 10.53 -2.95 12.41
C PRO A 168 10.72 -2.67 13.90
N LEU A 169 11.71 -1.83 14.24
CA LEU A 169 11.99 -1.47 15.63
C LEU A 169 12.25 0.03 15.77
N ARG A 170 11.23 0.77 16.21
CA ARG A 170 11.35 2.15 16.68
C ARG A 170 11.29 2.17 18.22
N PRO A 171 12.42 2.34 18.92
CA PRO A 171 12.54 1.98 20.34
C PRO A 171 11.54 2.67 21.28
N ARG A 172 11.35 3.99 21.16
CA ARG A 172 10.56 4.77 22.14
C ARG A 172 9.10 4.31 22.22
N GLY A 173 8.42 4.25 21.08
CA GLY A 173 7.01 3.87 21.02
C GLY A 173 6.77 2.41 21.41
N LEU A 174 7.62 1.50 20.92
CA LEU A 174 7.49 0.08 21.24
C LEU A 174 7.81 -0.21 22.72
N GLN A 175 8.80 0.46 23.30
CA GLN A 175 9.10 0.32 24.73
C GLN A 175 7.94 0.81 25.60
N ALA A 176 7.31 1.94 25.24
CA ALA A 176 6.12 2.42 25.92
C ALA A 176 4.97 1.40 25.83
N GLY A 177 4.74 0.79 24.66
CA GLY A 177 3.74 -0.26 24.50
C GLY A 177 4.02 -1.51 25.35
N LEU A 178 5.29 -1.92 25.47
CA LEU A 178 5.69 -3.00 26.38
C LEU A 178 5.44 -2.64 27.86
N THR A 179 5.66 -1.38 28.23
CA THR A 179 5.38 -0.89 29.59
C THR A 179 3.88 -0.95 29.92
N GLU A 180 2.98 -0.67 28.96
CA GLU A 180 1.53 -0.84 29.16
C GLU A 180 1.12 -2.29 29.41
N LEU A 181 1.91 -3.26 28.91
CA LEU A 181 1.75 -4.68 29.21
C LEU A 181 2.44 -5.10 30.53
N GLY A 182 3.02 -4.16 31.28
CA GLY A 182 3.79 -4.47 32.48
C GLY A 182 5.14 -5.14 32.21
N ILE A 183 5.64 -5.11 30.97
CA ILE A 183 6.91 -5.71 30.58
C ILE A 183 8.02 -4.66 30.66
N ASP A 184 8.91 -4.80 31.64
CA ASP A 184 10.13 -3.98 31.75
C ASP A 184 11.20 -4.50 30.78
N TYR A 185 11.17 -4.00 29.54
CA TYR A 185 12.14 -4.36 28.51
C TYR A 185 12.72 -3.11 27.82
N PRO A 186 13.94 -2.66 28.20
CA PRO A 186 14.52 -1.45 27.64
C PRO A 186 15.00 -1.68 26.20
N LEU A 187 14.53 -0.82 25.28
CA LEU A 187 14.92 -0.78 23.86
C LEU A 187 15.76 0.46 23.52
N VAL A 188 15.54 1.57 24.24
CA VAL A 188 16.24 2.83 23.98
C VAL A 188 17.73 2.69 24.32
N GLN A 189 18.61 3.03 23.37
CA GLN A 189 20.08 2.92 23.50
C GLN A 189 20.59 1.48 23.74
N LYS A 190 19.79 0.45 23.44
CA LYS A 190 20.17 -0.96 23.65
C LYS A 190 20.50 -1.72 22.36
N CYS A 191 20.88 -1.02 21.30
CA CYS A 191 21.13 -1.60 19.97
C CYS A 191 22.14 -2.77 19.98
N SER A 192 21.61 -3.98 20.00
CA SER A 192 22.32 -5.26 19.83
C SER A 192 21.38 -6.34 19.30
N TRP A 193 21.96 -7.44 18.81
CA TRP A 193 21.20 -8.60 18.39
C TRP A 193 20.41 -9.22 19.56
N GLU A 194 21.04 -9.39 20.72
CA GLU A 194 20.42 -10.02 21.89
C GLU A 194 19.16 -9.28 22.32
N ASN A 195 19.21 -7.94 22.29
CA ASN A 195 18.08 -7.10 22.65
C ASN A 195 17.01 -7.06 21.54
N TYR A 196 17.40 -7.07 20.25
CA TYR A 196 16.43 -7.19 19.15
C TYR A 196 15.73 -8.55 19.14
N ALA A 197 16.49 -9.63 19.28
CA ALA A 197 15.96 -11.00 19.34
C ALA A 197 15.06 -11.21 20.56
N GLY A 198 15.39 -10.60 21.71
CA GLY A 198 14.51 -10.63 22.87
C GLY A 198 13.20 -9.87 22.65
N PHE A 199 13.25 -8.70 22.02
CA PHE A 199 12.03 -8.01 21.57
C PHE A 199 11.19 -8.87 20.63
N LEU A 200 11.81 -9.48 19.60
CA LEU A 200 11.11 -10.37 18.67
C LEU A 200 10.46 -11.55 19.39
N ARG A 201 11.11 -12.16 20.39
CA ARG A 201 10.50 -13.22 21.20
C ARG A 201 9.21 -12.77 21.87
N ILE A 202 9.17 -11.54 22.40
CA ILE A 202 7.96 -10.97 22.99
C ILE A 202 6.86 -10.82 21.94
N VAL A 203 7.16 -10.22 20.77
CA VAL A 203 6.16 -10.03 19.71
C VAL A 203 5.63 -11.37 19.17
N HIS A 204 6.52 -12.35 18.98
CA HIS A 204 6.14 -13.71 18.57
C HIS A 204 5.29 -14.42 19.62
N GLY A 205 5.52 -14.17 20.92
CA GLY A 205 4.70 -14.72 22.01
C GLY A 205 3.35 -14.04 22.15
N LEU A 206 3.25 -12.74 21.87
CA LEU A 206 1.97 -12.01 21.84
C LEU A 206 1.08 -12.44 20.67
N ARG A 207 1.66 -12.75 19.51
CA ARG A 207 0.91 -13.10 18.29
C ARG A 207 -0.16 -14.19 18.49
N PRO A 208 0.15 -15.40 18.98
CA PRO A 208 -0.85 -16.45 19.17
C PRO A 208 -1.89 -16.09 20.24
N MET A 209 -1.50 -15.35 21.29
CA MET A 209 -2.46 -14.91 22.31
C MET A 209 -3.47 -13.90 21.75
N LEU A 210 -3.01 -12.98 20.89
CA LEU A 210 -3.87 -12.02 20.19
C LEU A 210 -4.76 -12.71 19.16
N GLU A 211 -4.23 -13.69 18.42
CA GLU A 211 -4.98 -14.51 17.47
C GLU A 211 -6.17 -15.19 18.14
N GLU A 212 -5.95 -15.81 19.31
CA GLU A 212 -6.99 -16.40 20.14
C GLU A 212 -7.98 -15.36 20.68
N ALA A 213 -7.48 -14.28 21.30
CA ALA A 213 -8.32 -13.28 21.96
C ALA A 213 -9.19 -12.45 21.00
N LEU A 214 -8.78 -12.37 19.73
CA LEU A 214 -9.50 -11.64 18.68
C LEU A 214 -10.26 -12.55 17.71
N ASP A 215 -10.13 -13.88 17.83
CA ASP A 215 -10.67 -14.85 16.88
C ASP A 215 -10.30 -14.52 15.41
N ASP A 216 -9.04 -14.10 15.19
CA ASP A 216 -8.53 -13.77 13.84
C ASP A 216 -7.40 -14.72 13.43
N PRO A 217 -7.71 -15.85 12.75
CA PRO A 217 -6.72 -16.85 12.34
C PRO A 217 -5.74 -16.34 11.27
N ARG A 218 -5.92 -15.10 10.79
CA ARG A 218 -5.02 -14.49 9.82
C ARG A 218 -4.03 -13.54 10.50
N LEU A 219 -4.05 -13.38 11.82
CA LEU A 219 -3.22 -12.43 12.56
C LEU A 219 -1.73 -12.70 12.33
N ARG A 220 -1.04 -11.69 11.78
CA ARG A 220 0.37 -11.78 11.42
C ARG A 220 1.26 -11.18 12.51
N LEU A 221 2.54 -11.51 12.45
CA LEU A 221 3.53 -10.93 13.37
C LEU A 221 3.54 -9.39 13.35
N ILE A 222 3.36 -8.80 12.17
CA ILE A 222 3.31 -7.34 12.03
C ILE A 222 2.08 -6.73 12.72
N ASP A 223 0.98 -7.48 12.84
CA ASP A 223 -0.24 -7.03 13.52
C ASP A 223 -0.01 -6.99 15.05
N ALA A 224 0.69 -7.99 15.59
CA ALA A 224 1.14 -7.99 17.00
C ALA A 224 2.13 -6.85 17.31
N HIS A 225 3.02 -6.52 16.36
CA HIS A 225 3.86 -5.33 16.47
C HIS A 225 2.99 -4.04 16.46
N SER A 226 2.00 -3.96 15.57
CA SER A 226 1.10 -2.81 15.50
C SER A 226 0.26 -2.62 16.76
N PHE A 227 -0.17 -3.70 17.40
CA PHE A 227 -0.79 -3.67 18.73
C PHE A 227 0.09 -2.93 19.76
N LEU A 228 1.37 -3.31 19.89
CA LEU A 228 2.32 -2.63 20.77
C LEU A 228 2.53 -1.17 20.38
N TRP A 229 2.61 -0.89 19.08
CA TRP A 229 2.80 0.46 18.58
C TRP A 229 1.65 1.39 18.97
N VAL A 230 0.40 0.91 18.85
CA VAL A 230 -0.80 1.66 19.23
C VAL A 230 -0.78 1.98 20.72
N LEU A 231 -0.55 0.99 21.59
CA LEU A 231 -0.51 1.19 23.04
C LEU A 231 0.49 2.28 23.47
N GLY A 232 1.66 2.30 22.84
CA GLY A 232 2.76 3.19 23.22
C GLY A 232 2.84 4.51 22.46
N SER A 233 2.18 4.67 21.31
CA SER A 233 2.45 5.79 20.40
C SER A 233 1.20 6.55 19.92
N TRP A 234 0.01 5.99 20.06
CA TRP A 234 -1.21 6.65 19.60
C TRP A 234 -1.80 7.57 20.69
N SER A 235 -2.52 8.61 20.24
CA SER A 235 -3.19 9.56 21.13
C SER A 235 -4.37 8.88 21.85
N ARG A 236 -4.54 9.16 23.14
CA ARG A 236 -5.62 8.61 23.97
C ARG A 236 -6.88 9.49 24.04
N GLY A 237 -6.88 10.65 23.36
CA GLY A 237 -7.90 11.69 23.58
C GLY A 237 -7.70 12.40 24.93
N ASN A 238 -8.18 13.65 25.06
CA ASN A 238 -7.85 14.61 26.13
C ASN A 238 -7.64 14.01 27.54
N ARG A 239 -6.37 13.74 27.89
CA ARG A 239 -5.84 14.02 29.22
C ARG A 239 -5.17 15.39 29.14
N ALA A 240 -5.74 16.35 29.84
CA ALA A 240 -5.18 17.69 29.94
C ALA A 240 -3.80 17.65 30.65
N GLU A 241 -2.89 18.42 30.05
CA GLU A 241 -1.60 18.93 30.53
C GLU A 241 -0.36 18.02 30.54
N GLY A 242 0.66 18.48 29.79
CA GLY A 242 2.06 18.17 30.11
C GLY A 242 3.07 18.04 28.96
N THR A 243 3.18 19.04 28.09
CA THR A 243 4.33 19.29 27.20
C THR A 243 4.78 18.15 26.25
N SER A 244 4.16 18.03 25.08
CA SER A 244 4.79 17.36 23.94
C SER A 244 5.78 18.32 23.28
N LYS A 245 7.04 18.29 23.73
CA LYS A 245 8.17 18.66 22.87
C LYS A 245 8.45 17.50 21.93
N ASN A 246 7.68 17.40 20.85
CA ASN A 246 8.12 16.82 19.58
C ASN A 246 7.19 17.40 18.51
N GLY A 247 7.79 17.97 17.47
CA GLY A 247 7.12 18.67 16.39
C GLY A 247 6.08 17.81 15.65
N PRO A 248 5.29 18.43 14.76
CA PRO A 248 4.10 17.81 14.20
C PRO A 248 4.48 16.52 13.49
N ILE A 249 3.98 15.40 14.03
CA ILE A 249 3.75 14.19 13.27
C ILE A 249 2.77 14.63 12.19
N SER A 250 3.24 14.64 10.94
CA SER A 250 2.48 15.04 9.77
C SER A 250 1.28 14.11 9.61
N SER A 251 0.15 14.44 10.25
CA SER A 251 -1.13 13.89 9.86
C SER A 251 -1.45 14.52 8.50
N TYR A 252 -1.17 13.79 7.44
CA TYR A 252 -1.66 14.14 6.14
C TYR A 252 -3.19 14.13 6.23
N GLY A 253 -3.82 15.27 5.96
CA GLY A 253 -5.27 15.34 5.86
C GLY A 253 -5.76 14.56 4.64
N PRO A 254 -7.08 14.47 4.43
CA PRO A 254 -7.65 13.79 3.27
C PRO A 254 -7.09 14.28 1.93
N ALA A 255 -6.68 15.56 1.87
CA ALA A 255 -6.08 16.16 0.68
C ALA A 255 -4.64 15.67 0.44
N GLU A 256 -3.82 15.57 1.49
CA GLU A 256 -2.45 15.09 1.36
C GLU A 256 -2.36 13.57 1.19
N MET A 257 -3.32 12.82 1.74
CA MET A 257 -3.49 11.39 1.46
C MET A 257 -3.91 11.15 0.01
N ALA A 258 -4.87 11.93 -0.51
CA ALA A 258 -5.24 11.88 -1.93
C ALA A 258 -4.06 12.30 -2.82
N ALA A 259 -3.32 13.35 -2.45
CA ALA A 259 -2.14 13.79 -3.20
C ALA A 259 -1.05 12.71 -3.22
N TYR A 260 -0.86 11.99 -2.12
CA TYR A 260 0.08 10.88 -2.02
C TYR A 260 -0.32 9.71 -2.93
N GLU A 261 -1.60 9.30 -2.91
CA GLU A 261 -2.11 8.23 -3.79
C GLU A 261 -2.06 8.63 -5.26
N ILE A 262 -2.49 9.85 -5.59
CA ILE A 262 -2.44 10.41 -6.95
C ILE A 262 -0.99 10.49 -7.43
N ALA A 263 -0.06 10.98 -6.61
CA ALA A 263 1.36 11.03 -6.95
C ALA A 263 1.96 9.63 -7.16
N GLY A 264 1.59 8.64 -6.33
CA GLY A 264 1.98 7.25 -6.50
C GLY A 264 1.49 6.65 -7.83
N ASN A 265 0.23 6.92 -8.19
CA ASN A 265 -0.36 6.48 -9.45
C ASN A 265 0.28 7.17 -10.66
N ILE A 266 0.58 8.47 -10.57
CA ILE A 266 1.30 9.21 -11.60
C ILE A 266 2.71 8.64 -11.79
N LEU A 267 3.47 8.43 -10.72
CA LEU A 267 4.83 7.87 -10.80
C LEU A 267 4.85 6.44 -11.34
N SER A 268 3.85 5.62 -10.98
CA SER A 268 3.66 4.29 -11.56
C SER A 268 3.38 4.37 -13.06
N THR A 269 2.49 5.28 -13.47
CA THR A 269 2.14 5.51 -14.88
C THR A 269 3.35 6.00 -15.68
N VAL A 270 4.13 6.94 -15.13
CA VAL A 270 5.35 7.46 -15.75
C VAL A 270 6.42 6.37 -15.88
N SER A 271 6.59 5.52 -14.87
CA SER A 271 7.53 4.40 -14.93
C SER A 271 7.15 3.33 -15.96
N GLY A 272 5.85 3.19 -16.25
CA GLY A 272 5.30 2.32 -17.30
C GLY A 272 5.15 2.99 -18.67
N ALA A 273 5.41 4.31 -18.78
CA ALA A 273 5.30 5.09 -20.01
C ALA A 273 6.67 5.24 -20.71
N ASN A 274 7.40 4.14 -20.82
CA ASN A 274 8.70 4.02 -21.49
C ASN A 274 8.56 3.85 -23.02
N GLY A 275 7.56 4.50 -23.63
CA GLY A 275 7.32 4.45 -25.08
C GLY A 275 6.88 3.07 -25.60
N GLN A 276 6.34 2.22 -24.73
CA GLN A 276 5.89 0.88 -25.10
C GLN A 276 4.72 0.96 -26.09
N ILE A 277 4.84 0.25 -27.20
CA ILE A 277 3.69 -0.07 -28.06
C ILE A 277 2.91 -1.16 -27.34
N VAL A 278 1.80 -0.77 -26.70
CA VAL A 278 0.85 -1.71 -26.11
C VAL A 278 0.10 -2.39 -27.25
N GLU A 279 0.37 -3.67 -27.48
CA GLU A 279 -0.43 -4.49 -28.37
C GLU A 279 -1.85 -4.60 -27.80
N ARG A 280 -2.76 -3.77 -28.32
CA ARG A 280 -4.17 -3.85 -27.99
C ARG A 280 -4.73 -5.12 -28.61
N ARG A 281 -5.08 -6.11 -27.77
CA ARG A 281 -5.90 -7.25 -28.21
C ARG A 281 -7.26 -6.73 -28.66
N VAL A 282 -7.46 -6.62 -29.97
CA VAL A 282 -8.78 -6.29 -30.54
C VAL A 282 -9.66 -7.54 -30.36
N LYS A 283 -10.60 -7.48 -29.41
CA LYS A 283 -11.63 -8.52 -29.29
C LYS A 283 -12.30 -8.70 -30.67
N PRO A 284 -12.51 -9.94 -31.17
CA PRO A 284 -13.21 -10.15 -32.42
C PRO A 284 -14.60 -9.52 -32.35
N LYS A 285 -14.84 -8.52 -33.19
CA LYS A 285 -16.14 -7.85 -33.32
C LYS A 285 -16.88 -8.53 -34.46
N SER A 286 -17.60 -9.61 -34.15
CA SER A 286 -18.48 -10.26 -35.11
C SER A 286 -19.85 -9.60 -35.13
N THR A 287 -20.50 -9.67 -36.29
CA THR A 287 -21.94 -9.50 -36.42
C THR A 287 -22.44 -10.61 -37.33
N SER A 288 -23.57 -11.22 -36.99
CA SER A 288 -24.26 -12.20 -37.84
C SER A 288 -25.19 -11.53 -38.85
N MET A 289 -25.43 -10.22 -38.73
CA MET A 289 -26.34 -9.46 -39.59
C MET A 289 -25.67 -9.08 -40.92
N GLY A 290 -26.41 -9.24 -42.02
CA GLY A 290 -26.03 -8.66 -43.31
C GLY A 290 -26.14 -7.13 -43.29
N ARG A 291 -25.51 -6.45 -44.25
CA ARG A 291 -25.49 -4.97 -44.32
C ARG A 291 -26.89 -4.33 -44.27
N GLN A 292 -27.83 -4.83 -45.08
CA GLN A 292 -29.19 -4.28 -45.14
C GLN A 292 -29.97 -4.50 -43.83
N GLU A 293 -29.76 -5.65 -43.19
CA GLU A 293 -30.38 -5.98 -41.91
C GLU A 293 -29.84 -5.09 -40.78
N LEU A 294 -28.52 -4.84 -40.76
CA LEU A 294 -27.89 -3.95 -39.80
C LEU A 294 -28.32 -2.49 -39.99
N GLU A 295 -28.39 -2.01 -41.24
CA GLU A 295 -28.88 -0.65 -41.57
C GLU A 295 -30.33 -0.46 -41.09
N ALA A 296 -31.22 -1.43 -41.35
CA ALA A 296 -32.60 -1.40 -40.87
C ALA A 296 -32.68 -1.42 -39.34
N HIS A 297 -31.90 -2.28 -38.68
CA HIS A 297 -31.90 -2.38 -37.22
C HIS A 297 -31.40 -1.10 -36.52
N VAL A 298 -30.33 -0.47 -37.04
CA VAL A 298 -29.82 0.79 -36.48
C VAL A 298 -30.82 1.93 -36.69
N ALA A 299 -31.50 1.97 -37.85
CA ALA A 299 -32.56 2.96 -38.10
C ALA A 299 -33.74 2.76 -37.12
N GLU A 300 -34.19 1.53 -36.90
CA GLU A 300 -35.22 1.20 -35.91
C GLU A 300 -34.83 1.66 -34.50
N LEU A 301 -33.57 1.44 -34.07
CA LEU A 301 -33.06 1.89 -32.78
C LEU A 301 -33.11 3.41 -32.65
N ILE A 302 -32.63 4.15 -33.66
CA ILE A 302 -32.67 5.63 -33.65
C ILE A 302 -34.11 6.13 -33.55
N HIS A 303 -35.04 5.52 -34.30
CA HIS A 303 -36.46 5.88 -34.24
C HIS A 303 -37.09 5.56 -32.89
N ALA A 304 -36.84 4.36 -32.34
CA ALA A 304 -37.35 3.95 -31.03
C ALA A 304 -36.81 4.85 -29.90
N GLN A 305 -35.55 5.29 -30.01
CA GLN A 305 -34.91 6.24 -29.10
C GLN A 305 -35.33 7.70 -29.34
N LYS A 306 -36.18 7.98 -30.34
CA LYS A 306 -36.63 9.34 -30.71
C LYS A 306 -35.47 10.29 -31.02
N GLY A 307 -34.37 9.76 -31.57
CA GLY A 307 -33.17 10.55 -31.85
C GLY A 307 -32.38 10.97 -30.60
N LEU A 308 -32.61 10.34 -29.44
CA LEU A 308 -31.86 10.59 -28.21
C LEU A 308 -30.80 9.50 -27.96
N CYS A 309 -29.73 9.88 -27.28
CA CYS A 309 -28.68 8.99 -26.81
C CYS A 309 -29.23 8.02 -25.75
N ALA A 310 -29.06 6.73 -25.96
CA ALA A 310 -29.56 5.71 -25.03
C ALA A 310 -28.94 5.79 -23.62
N LEU A 311 -27.71 6.30 -23.50
CA LEU A 311 -26.99 6.41 -22.22
C LEU A 311 -27.35 7.68 -21.44
N THR A 312 -27.37 8.83 -22.12
CA THR A 312 -27.46 10.15 -21.49
C THR A 312 -28.81 10.83 -21.66
N GLY A 313 -29.63 10.39 -22.61
CA GLY A 313 -30.88 11.06 -22.99
C GLY A 313 -30.71 12.35 -23.79
N LEU A 314 -29.47 12.73 -24.16
CA LEU A 314 -29.20 13.94 -24.96
C LEU A 314 -29.53 13.72 -26.45
N PRO A 315 -29.83 14.79 -27.22
CA PRO A 315 -30.04 14.68 -28.67
C PRO A 315 -28.84 14.10 -29.41
N LEU A 316 -29.10 13.29 -30.44
CA LEU A 316 -28.09 12.78 -31.37
C LEU A 316 -27.98 13.69 -32.60
N ASP A 317 -26.75 13.97 -33.01
CA ASP A 317 -26.48 14.57 -34.31
C ASP A 317 -26.41 13.47 -35.38
N LEU A 318 -27.25 13.57 -36.41
CA LEU A 318 -27.39 12.60 -37.49
C LEU A 318 -26.99 13.23 -38.85
N PRO A 319 -26.20 12.55 -39.71
CA PRO A 319 -25.85 13.08 -41.02
C PRO A 319 -27.09 13.36 -41.89
N PRO A 320 -27.06 14.42 -42.73
CA PRO A 320 -25.94 15.32 -42.98
C PRO A 320 -25.78 16.45 -41.94
N ALA A 321 -26.71 16.58 -40.99
CA ALA A 321 -26.74 17.66 -40.01
C ALA A 321 -25.95 17.29 -38.74
N ILE A 322 -24.62 17.35 -38.82
CA ILE A 322 -23.72 17.25 -37.66
C ILE A 322 -23.26 18.65 -37.28
N ALA A 323 -23.74 19.17 -36.15
CA ALA A 323 -23.34 20.46 -35.61
C ALA A 323 -22.15 20.30 -34.65
N ASP A 324 -22.11 19.21 -33.89
CA ASP A 324 -21.05 18.86 -32.96
C ASP A 324 -20.58 17.42 -33.16
N SER A 325 -19.28 17.25 -33.42
CA SER A 325 -18.66 15.94 -33.57
C SER A 325 -18.78 15.06 -32.33
N ASP A 326 -18.84 15.64 -31.13
CA ASP A 326 -19.02 14.90 -29.88
C ASP A 326 -20.45 14.36 -29.72
N MET A 327 -21.44 15.03 -30.35
CA MET A 327 -22.86 14.67 -30.30
C MET A 327 -23.28 13.70 -31.40
N LYS A 328 -22.39 13.40 -32.34
CA LYS A 328 -22.63 12.47 -33.45
C LYS A 328 -23.09 11.09 -32.96
N ALA A 329 -24.10 10.53 -33.61
CA ALA A 329 -24.55 9.17 -33.31
C ALA A 329 -23.45 8.13 -33.50
N SER A 330 -23.29 7.26 -32.51
CA SER A 330 -22.28 6.22 -32.43
C SER A 330 -22.89 4.91 -31.94
N PRO A 331 -22.54 3.75 -32.53
CA PRO A 331 -22.99 2.46 -32.03
C PRO A 331 -22.17 2.04 -30.80
N ASP A 332 -22.86 1.75 -29.70
CA ASP A 332 -22.29 1.18 -28.48
C ASP A 332 -22.85 -0.23 -28.24
N ARG A 333 -22.05 -1.06 -27.55
CA ARG A 333 -22.45 -2.40 -27.14
C ARG A 333 -22.87 -2.35 -25.67
N ILE A 334 -24.10 -2.78 -25.39
CA ILE A 334 -24.63 -2.83 -24.03
C ILE A 334 -23.75 -3.75 -23.18
N ASP A 335 -23.46 -4.95 -23.70
CA ASP A 335 -22.44 -5.86 -23.19
C ASP A 335 -21.20 -5.83 -24.10
N SER A 336 -20.07 -5.43 -23.53
CA SER A 336 -18.81 -5.27 -24.24
C SER A 336 -18.08 -6.59 -24.52
N ASP A 337 -18.57 -7.71 -23.97
CA ASP A 337 -18.09 -9.07 -24.24
C ASP A 337 -18.82 -9.74 -25.42
N LEU A 338 -19.98 -9.22 -25.82
CA LEU A 338 -20.72 -9.68 -27.00
C LEU A 338 -20.38 -8.89 -28.27
N GLY A 339 -20.77 -9.43 -29.43
CA GLY A 339 -20.63 -8.79 -30.75
C GLY A 339 -21.66 -7.67 -31.00
N TYR A 340 -21.68 -7.14 -32.22
CA TYR A 340 -22.76 -6.26 -32.68
C TYR A 340 -23.94 -7.13 -33.14
N GLU A 341 -24.66 -7.65 -32.15
CA GLU A 341 -25.79 -8.56 -32.33
C GLU A 341 -27.11 -7.86 -32.03
N LYS A 342 -28.19 -8.37 -32.62
CA LYS A 342 -29.54 -7.84 -32.40
C LYS A 342 -29.88 -7.92 -30.91
N GLY A 343 -30.18 -6.78 -30.29
CA GLY A 343 -30.43 -6.67 -28.84
C GLY A 343 -29.22 -6.32 -27.97
N ASN A 344 -27.99 -6.33 -28.51
CA ASN A 344 -26.79 -5.87 -27.83
C ASN A 344 -26.29 -4.49 -28.31
N ILE A 345 -26.95 -3.90 -29.32
CA ILE A 345 -26.60 -2.60 -29.88
C ILE A 345 -27.52 -1.53 -29.29
N GLN A 346 -26.93 -0.40 -28.91
CA GLN A 346 -27.63 0.85 -28.61
C GLN A 346 -26.97 2.01 -29.33
N VAL A 347 -27.73 3.08 -29.63
CA VAL A 347 -27.18 4.27 -30.28
C VAL A 347 -26.98 5.38 -29.25
N VAL A 348 -25.77 5.92 -29.19
CA VAL A 348 -25.36 6.90 -28.17
C VAL A 348 -24.62 8.07 -28.81
N CYS A 349 -24.45 9.19 -28.10
CA CYS A 349 -23.54 10.26 -28.52
C CYS A 349 -22.11 9.72 -28.53
N TRP A 350 -21.29 10.18 -29.48
CA TRP A 350 -19.90 9.75 -29.61
C TRP A 350 -19.08 10.01 -28.34
N PHE A 351 -19.26 11.16 -27.68
CA PHE A 351 -18.57 11.45 -26.42
C PHE A 351 -18.95 10.43 -25.33
N ALA A 352 -20.22 10.03 -25.23
CA ALA A 352 -20.70 9.08 -24.23
C ALA A 352 -20.13 7.68 -24.46
N ASN A 353 -20.06 7.24 -25.72
CA ASN A 353 -19.38 5.98 -26.09
C ASN A 353 -17.88 6.02 -25.73
N ARG A 354 -17.22 7.14 -26.05
CA ARG A 354 -15.80 7.36 -25.76
C ARG A 354 -15.51 7.38 -24.26
N TRP A 355 -16.41 7.95 -23.46
CA TRP A 355 -16.27 8.01 -22.00
C TRP A 355 -16.57 6.67 -21.33
N LYS A 356 -17.55 5.91 -21.83
CA LYS A 356 -17.85 4.56 -21.35
C LYS A 356 -16.70 3.60 -21.59
N GLY A 357 -16.04 3.67 -22.76
CA GLY A 357 -14.87 2.82 -23.04
C GLY A 357 -15.19 1.33 -22.99
N ASP A 358 -14.50 0.58 -22.13
CA ASP A 358 -14.75 -0.84 -21.85
C ASP A 358 -15.57 -1.10 -20.58
N ASP A 359 -16.00 -0.04 -19.88
CA ASP A 359 -16.83 -0.15 -18.68
C ASP A 359 -18.23 -0.69 -19.01
N SER A 360 -18.88 -1.25 -18.00
CA SER A 360 -20.24 -1.79 -18.08
C SER A 360 -21.27 -0.66 -18.20
N ASP A 361 -22.33 -0.92 -18.97
CA ASP A 361 -23.45 0.01 -19.13
C ASP A 361 -24.08 0.42 -17.78
N ALA A 362 -24.22 -0.56 -16.89
CA ALA A 362 -24.79 -0.37 -15.56
C ALA A 362 -23.96 0.58 -14.69
N ASN A 363 -22.63 0.41 -14.67
CA ASN A 363 -21.76 1.30 -13.90
C ASN A 363 -21.74 2.71 -14.50
N PHE A 364 -21.69 2.84 -15.82
CA PHE A 364 -21.68 4.14 -16.48
C PHE A 364 -22.97 4.93 -16.18
N ARG A 365 -24.14 4.29 -16.28
CA ARG A 365 -25.43 4.90 -15.92
C ARG A 365 -25.50 5.31 -14.44
N ARG A 366 -24.96 4.49 -13.53
CA ARG A 366 -24.84 4.81 -12.10
C ARG A 366 -23.98 6.06 -11.85
N LEU A 367 -22.95 6.29 -12.67
CA LEU A 367 -22.13 7.49 -12.58
C LEU A 367 -22.85 8.71 -13.16
N LEU A 368 -23.53 8.57 -14.30
CA LEU A 368 -24.34 9.66 -14.88
C LEU A 368 -25.46 10.13 -13.94
N SER A 369 -26.06 9.23 -13.15
CA SER A 369 -27.09 9.60 -12.18
C SER A 369 -26.57 10.48 -11.04
N ARG A 370 -25.25 10.54 -10.80
CA ARG A 370 -24.64 11.47 -9.84
C ARG A 370 -24.59 12.90 -10.36
N PHE A 371 -24.71 13.11 -11.67
CA PHE A 371 -24.68 14.43 -12.33
C PHE A 371 -26.07 14.93 -12.75
N GLY A 372 -27.15 14.18 -12.44
CA GLY A 372 -28.52 14.54 -12.87
C GLY A 372 -28.77 14.35 -14.37
N ALA A 373 -27.90 13.62 -15.08
CA ALA A 373 -27.94 13.44 -16.54
C ALA A 373 -28.34 12.01 -16.96
N GLY A 374 -29.24 11.37 -16.19
CA GLY A 374 -29.86 10.10 -16.59
C GLY A 374 -31.15 10.34 -17.37
N PRO A 375 -31.55 9.43 -18.30
CA PRO A 375 -32.84 9.55 -18.96
C PRO A 375 -33.97 9.52 -17.92
N ALA A 376 -34.89 10.49 -17.99
CA ALA A 376 -36.12 10.46 -17.21
C ALA A 376 -36.96 9.26 -17.68
N HIS A 377 -37.31 8.37 -16.74
CA HIS A 377 -38.14 7.19 -17.00
C HIS A 377 -39.56 7.56 -17.39
#